data_AF-A0A6N7F8D1-F1
#
_entry.id   AF-A0A6N7F8D1-F1
#
_cell.length_a   1.000
_cell.length_b   1.000
_cell.length_c   1.000
_cell.angle_alpha   90.00
_cell.angle_beta   90.00
_cell.angle_gamma   90.00
#
_symmetry.space_group_name_H-M   'P 1'
#
loop_
_entity.id
_entity.type
_entity.pdbx_description
1 polymer ?
#
loop_
_entity_poly.entity_id
_entity_poly.type
_entity_poly.pdbx_seq_one_letter_code
_entity_poly.pdbx_strand_id
1 'polypeptide(L)'
;MRGPSPFSPGERELIAACVSACNACRYCIGVHSQTAQAFGVDPALLQSLADDPQAAPVDEKLKPVLGYVRKLTLSPARMIPADAEAVFDAGWDEAALHDAIMVCALFNFMNRVVEGHGLSLEADALKTRGRIIAEQGYDRPGRNDPVPENTDIN
;
A
#
# COMPACT_ATOMS: atom_id res chain seq x y z
N MET A 1 -8.47 2.02 2.55
CA MET A 1 -7.84 0.67 2.65
C MET A 1 -8.76 -0.44 3.19
N ARG A 2 -9.94 -0.16 3.77
CA ARG A 2 -10.89 -1.20 4.26
C ARG A 2 -12.32 -1.08 3.72
N GLY A 3 -12.66 -0.01 3.00
CA GLY A 3 -13.98 0.14 2.37
C GLY A 3 -14.20 -0.82 1.20
N PRO A 4 -15.41 -0.78 0.58
CA PRO A 4 -15.74 -1.55 -0.61
C PRO A 4 -14.71 -1.31 -1.72
N SER A 5 -14.30 -2.38 -2.41
CA SER A 5 -13.33 -2.33 -3.51
C SER A 5 -13.37 -3.67 -4.26
N PRO A 6 -13.11 -3.70 -5.57
CA PRO A 6 -12.83 -4.94 -6.29
C PRO A 6 -11.59 -5.68 -5.78
N PHE A 7 -10.65 -4.95 -5.14
CA PHE A 7 -9.49 -5.54 -4.50
C PHE A 7 -9.76 -5.92 -3.04
N SER A 8 -9.28 -7.09 -2.65
CA SER A 8 -9.17 -7.49 -1.25
C SER A 8 -8.31 -6.50 -0.45
N PRO A 9 -8.44 -6.49 0.89
CA PRO A 9 -7.50 -5.75 1.73
C PRO A 9 -6.04 -6.11 1.45
N GLY A 10 -5.71 -7.40 1.31
CA GLY A 10 -4.35 -7.87 1.02
C GLY A 10 -3.78 -7.32 -0.29
N GLU A 11 -4.57 -7.33 -1.37
CA GLU A 11 -4.16 -6.77 -2.67
C GLU A 11 -3.92 -5.25 -2.61
N ARG A 12 -4.74 -4.51 -1.86
CA ARG A 12 -4.52 -3.07 -1.68
C ARG A 12 -3.24 -2.78 -0.91
N GLU A 13 -2.92 -3.57 0.11
CA GLU A 13 -1.65 -3.48 0.84
C GLU A 13 -0.47 -3.89 -0.06
N LEU A 14 -0.66 -4.86 -0.96
CA LEU A 14 0.35 -5.24 -1.95
C LEU A 14 0.65 -4.10 -2.94
N ILE A 15 -0.38 -3.43 -3.45
CA ILE A 15 -0.25 -2.24 -4.30
C ILE A 15 0.50 -1.13 -3.54
N ALA A 16 0.16 -0.89 -2.27
CA ALA A 16 0.83 0.07 -1.40
C ALA A 16 2.33 -0.24 -1.21
N ALA A 17 2.65 -1.53 -0.99
CA ALA A 17 4.03 -2.00 -0.87
C ALA A 17 4.82 -1.79 -2.18
N CYS A 18 4.24 -2.09 -3.33
CA CYS A 18 4.85 -1.86 -4.65
C CYS A 18 5.19 -0.38 -4.89
N VAL A 19 4.25 0.52 -4.61
CA VAL A 19 4.46 1.97 -4.72
C VAL A 19 5.55 2.45 -3.77
N SER A 20 5.53 1.94 -2.52
CA SER A 20 6.53 2.29 -1.51
C SER A 20 7.92 1.78 -1.86
N ALA A 21 8.02 0.62 -2.51
CA ALA A 21 9.27 0.09 -3.04
C ALA A 21 9.84 0.97 -4.15
N CYS A 22 9.00 1.44 -5.09
CA CYS A 22 9.41 2.38 -6.13
C CYS A 22 9.97 3.69 -5.56
N ASN A 23 9.47 4.12 -4.40
CA ASN A 23 9.92 5.32 -3.69
C ASN A 23 11.03 5.05 -2.66
N ALA A 24 11.50 3.80 -2.52
CA ALA A 24 12.48 3.37 -1.52
C ALA A 24 12.10 3.70 -0.05
N CYS A 25 10.80 3.79 0.26
CA CYS A 25 10.34 4.18 1.59
C CYS A 25 10.33 3.00 2.56
N ARG A 26 11.42 2.83 3.33
CA ARG A 26 11.65 1.62 4.14
C ARG A 26 10.55 1.33 5.15
N TYR A 27 10.07 2.35 5.85
CA TYR A 27 8.99 2.22 6.83
C TYR A 27 7.72 1.68 6.15
N CYS A 28 7.32 2.30 5.03
CA CYS A 28 6.09 1.92 4.33
C CYS A 28 6.22 0.53 3.68
N ILE A 29 7.36 0.21 3.06
CA ILE A 29 7.64 -1.14 2.53
C ILE A 29 7.44 -2.16 3.65
N GLY A 30 8.05 -1.95 4.82
CA GLY A 30 7.95 -2.86 5.96
C GLY A 30 6.52 -3.03 6.46
N VAL A 31 5.82 -1.94 6.75
CA VAL A 31 4.46 -2.00 7.31
C VAL A 31 3.48 -2.66 6.33
N HIS A 32 3.45 -2.22 5.06
CA HIS A 32 2.49 -2.76 4.09
C HIS A 32 2.79 -4.21 3.71
N SER A 33 4.07 -4.60 3.68
CA SER A 33 4.46 -6.00 3.49
C SER A 33 3.95 -6.88 4.63
N GLN A 34 4.13 -6.46 5.88
CA GLN A 34 3.66 -7.20 7.04
C GLN A 34 2.12 -7.25 7.11
N THR A 35 1.44 -6.17 6.74
CA THR A 35 -0.03 -6.15 6.66
C THR A 35 -0.55 -7.05 5.53
N ALA A 36 0.05 -7.00 4.34
CA ALA A 36 -0.32 -7.88 3.22
C ALA A 36 -0.13 -9.35 3.59
N GLN A 37 0.99 -9.69 4.24
CA GLN A 37 1.25 -11.03 4.75
C GLN A 37 0.18 -11.48 5.77
N ALA A 38 -0.25 -10.60 6.66
CA ALA A 38 -1.31 -10.91 7.61
C ALA A 38 -2.67 -11.17 6.94
N PHE A 39 -2.88 -10.68 5.70
CA PHE A 39 -4.03 -11.02 4.85
C PHE A 39 -3.80 -12.23 3.95
N GLY A 40 -2.69 -12.96 4.11
CA GLY A 40 -2.40 -14.19 3.37
C GLY A 40 -1.60 -14.00 2.08
N VAL A 41 -1.05 -12.81 1.83
CA VAL A 41 -0.13 -12.60 0.69
C VAL A 41 1.22 -13.28 1.00
N ASP A 42 1.75 -14.04 0.04
CA ASP A 42 3.02 -14.75 0.21
C ASP A 42 4.19 -13.75 0.38
N PRO A 43 5.00 -13.87 1.45
CA PRO A 43 6.20 -13.05 1.67
C PRO A 43 7.20 -13.03 0.52
N ALA A 44 7.33 -14.13 -0.22
CA ALA A 44 8.25 -14.22 -1.36
C ALA A 44 7.86 -13.22 -2.48
N LEU A 45 6.57 -12.90 -2.59
CA LEU A 45 6.05 -11.90 -3.54
C LEU A 45 6.52 -10.49 -3.18
N LEU A 46 6.47 -10.17 -1.89
CA LEU A 46 6.81 -8.85 -1.38
C LEU A 46 8.29 -8.53 -1.56
N GLN A 47 9.16 -9.54 -1.44
CA GLN A 47 10.58 -9.40 -1.74
C GLN A 47 10.80 -9.17 -3.24
N SER A 48 10.13 -9.93 -4.11
CA SER A 48 10.27 -9.84 -5.56
C SER A 48 9.77 -8.51 -6.13
N LEU A 49 8.74 -7.91 -5.51
CA LEU A 49 8.21 -6.59 -5.88
C LEU A 49 9.21 -5.44 -5.68
N ALA A 50 10.17 -5.59 -4.75
CA ALA A 50 11.20 -4.58 -4.55
C ALA A 50 12.22 -4.58 -5.71
N ASP A 51 12.47 -5.74 -6.30
CA ASP A 51 13.48 -5.93 -7.33
C ASP A 51 12.89 -5.77 -8.75
N ASP A 52 11.85 -6.56 -9.07
CA ASP A 52 11.11 -6.48 -10.34
C ASP A 52 9.66 -6.97 -10.18
N PRO A 53 8.68 -6.03 -10.15
CA PRO A 53 7.27 -6.37 -10.07
C PRO A 53 6.72 -7.25 -11.19
N GLN A 54 7.35 -7.29 -12.37
CA GLN A 54 6.93 -8.17 -13.46
C GLN A 54 7.41 -9.62 -13.29
N ALA A 55 8.50 -9.81 -12.56
CA ALA A 55 9.02 -11.14 -12.21
C ALA A 55 8.40 -11.72 -10.94
N ALA A 56 7.65 -10.92 -10.18
CA ALA A 56 7.02 -11.38 -8.94
C ALA A 56 5.99 -12.50 -9.23
N PRO A 57 6.00 -13.61 -8.47
CA PRO A 57 5.08 -14.74 -8.69
C PRO A 57 3.64 -14.46 -8.20
N VAL A 58 3.12 -13.26 -8.46
CA VAL A 58 1.76 -12.85 -8.11
C VAL A 58 0.74 -13.43 -9.11
N ASP A 59 -0.54 -13.41 -8.75
CA ASP A 59 -1.62 -13.69 -9.70
C ASP A 59 -1.41 -12.87 -10.98
N GLU A 60 -1.47 -13.54 -12.14
CA GLU A 60 -1.32 -12.92 -13.47
C GLU A 60 -2.29 -11.75 -13.64
N LYS A 61 -3.48 -11.83 -13.01
CA LYS A 61 -4.47 -10.75 -13.03
C LYS A 61 -3.97 -9.47 -12.37
N LEU A 62 -3.09 -9.56 -11.37
CA LEU A 62 -2.56 -8.39 -10.65
C LEU A 62 -1.33 -7.77 -11.32
N LYS A 63 -0.62 -8.48 -12.20
CA LYS A 63 0.60 -7.96 -12.83
C LYS A 63 0.37 -6.66 -13.61
N PRO A 64 -0.71 -6.50 -14.41
CA PRO A 64 -0.97 -5.23 -15.10
C PRO A 64 -1.28 -4.09 -14.14
N VAL A 65 -1.97 -4.37 -13.02
CA VAL A 65 -2.25 -3.37 -11.97
C VAL A 65 -0.93 -2.89 -11.33
N LEU A 66 -0.04 -3.82 -10.97
CA LEU A 66 1.26 -3.51 -10.39
C LEU A 66 2.17 -2.76 -11.38
N GLY A 67 2.15 -3.15 -12.66
CA GLY A 67 2.83 -2.43 -13.74
C GLY A 67 2.30 -1.00 -13.90
N TYR A 68 0.98 -0.83 -13.87
CA TYR A 68 0.33 0.47 -13.96
C TYR A 68 0.76 1.41 -12.83
N VAL A 69 0.65 0.98 -11.56
CA VAL A 69 1.01 1.83 -10.40
C VAL A 69 2.50 2.11 -10.33
N ARG A 70 3.36 1.19 -10.79
CA ARG A 70 4.79 1.42 -10.93
C ARG A 70 5.08 2.52 -11.95
N LYS A 71 4.49 2.43 -13.15
CA LYS A 71 4.66 3.46 -14.19
C LYS A 71 4.11 4.82 -13.73
N LEU A 72 2.95 4.82 -13.08
CA LEU A 72 2.34 6.03 -12.52
C LEU A 72 3.21 6.65 -11.43
N THR A 73 3.89 5.85 -10.60
CA THR A 73 4.80 6.34 -9.56
C THR A 73 6.07 6.94 -10.16
N LEU A 74 6.70 6.26 -11.12
CA LEU A 74 8.00 6.65 -11.67
C LEU A 74 7.91 7.70 -12.78
N SER A 75 6.82 7.73 -13.54
CA SER A 75 6.68 8.53 -14.75
C SER A 75 5.22 8.89 -15.08
N PRO A 76 4.49 9.59 -14.18
CA PRO A 76 3.06 9.84 -14.34
C PRO A 76 2.71 10.61 -15.63
N ALA A 77 3.60 11.50 -16.10
CA ALA A 77 3.39 12.25 -17.34
C ALA A 77 3.47 11.38 -18.62
N ARG A 78 3.86 10.10 -18.51
CA ARG A 78 4.00 9.15 -19.62
C ARG A 78 2.88 8.12 -19.69
N MET A 79 1.84 8.27 -18.87
CA MET A 79 0.68 7.39 -18.93
C MET A 79 -0.05 7.56 -20.26
N ILE A 80 -0.50 6.44 -20.84
CA ILE A 80 -1.20 6.36 -22.12
C ILE A 80 -2.40 5.41 -21.99
N PRO A 81 -3.38 5.46 -22.91
CA PRO A 81 -4.56 4.59 -22.85
C PRO A 81 -4.23 3.10 -22.74
N ALA A 82 -3.18 2.64 -23.45
CA ALA A 82 -2.74 1.24 -23.43
C ALA A 82 -2.36 0.72 -22.02
N ASP A 83 -1.95 1.60 -21.09
CA ASP A 83 -1.67 1.17 -19.72
C ASP A 83 -2.96 0.75 -18.99
N ALA A 84 -4.06 1.49 -19.21
CA ALA A 84 -5.36 1.17 -18.64
C ALA A 84 -5.99 -0.04 -19.34
N GLU A 85 -5.86 -0.13 -20.67
CA GLU A 85 -6.32 -1.28 -21.45
C GLU A 85 -5.72 -2.59 -20.95
N ALA A 86 -4.41 -2.63 -20.63
CA ALA A 86 -3.78 -3.82 -20.05
C ALA A 86 -4.40 -4.26 -18.71
N VAL A 87 -4.91 -3.33 -17.90
CA VAL A 87 -5.63 -3.64 -16.65
C VAL A 87 -7.01 -4.21 -16.95
N PHE A 88 -7.71 -3.65 -17.94
CA PHE A 88 -9.02 -4.13 -18.36
C PHE A 88 -8.97 -5.49 -19.05
N ASP A 89 -7.95 -5.73 -19.88
CA ASP A 89 -7.71 -7.01 -20.57
C ASP A 89 -7.42 -8.15 -19.58
N ALA A 90 -6.87 -7.82 -18.41
CA ALA A 90 -6.72 -8.76 -17.31
C ALA A 90 -8.07 -9.12 -16.66
N GLY A 91 -9.14 -8.40 -16.95
CA GLY A 91 -10.48 -8.62 -16.41
C GLY A 91 -10.78 -7.84 -15.14
N TRP A 92 -10.13 -6.69 -14.94
CA TRP A 92 -10.52 -5.68 -13.96
C TRP A 92 -11.43 -4.63 -14.59
N ASP A 93 -12.24 -3.98 -13.78
CA ASP A 93 -13.14 -2.91 -14.23
C ASP A 93 -12.59 -1.51 -13.93
N GLU A 94 -13.34 -0.47 -14.33
CA GLU A 94 -12.97 0.92 -14.09
C GLU A 94 -12.89 1.26 -12.59
N ALA A 95 -13.73 0.62 -11.76
CA ALA A 95 -13.69 0.79 -10.31
C ALA A 95 -12.37 0.27 -9.72
N ALA A 96 -11.90 -0.88 -10.19
CA ALA A 96 -10.60 -1.42 -9.80
C ALA A 96 -9.46 -0.50 -10.25
N LEU A 97 -9.47 -0.04 -11.50
CA LEU A 97 -8.44 0.89 -11.97
C LEU A 97 -8.41 2.19 -11.14
N HIS A 98 -9.57 2.77 -10.87
CA HIS A 98 -9.70 3.93 -10.01
C HIS A 98 -9.13 3.67 -8.60
N ASP A 99 -9.49 2.56 -7.98
CA ASP A 99 -9.00 2.22 -6.64
C ASP A 99 -7.47 2.02 -6.62
N ALA A 100 -6.90 1.40 -7.65
CA ALA A 100 -5.44 1.27 -7.79
C ALA A 100 -4.77 2.64 -7.92
N ILE A 101 -5.34 3.57 -8.70
CA ILE A 101 -4.86 4.95 -8.82
C ILE A 101 -4.92 5.67 -7.46
N MET A 102 -6.02 5.53 -6.73
CA MET A 102 -6.20 6.19 -5.43
C MET A 102 -5.23 5.65 -4.38
N VAL A 103 -5.01 4.34 -4.32
CA VAL A 103 -3.99 3.73 -3.46
C VAL A 103 -2.60 4.24 -3.86
N CYS A 104 -2.28 4.25 -5.15
CA CYS A 104 -1.01 4.75 -5.67
C CYS A 104 -0.74 6.22 -5.30
N ALA A 105 -1.73 7.09 -5.48
CA ALA A 105 -1.64 8.50 -5.14
C ALA A 105 -1.46 8.70 -3.62
N LEU A 106 -2.27 8.01 -2.81
CA LEU A 106 -2.18 8.08 -1.35
C LEU A 106 -0.79 7.70 -0.85
N PHE A 107 -0.22 6.60 -1.35
CA PHE A 107 1.09 6.16 -0.87
C PHE A 107 2.24 6.99 -1.44
N ASN A 108 2.11 7.57 -2.63
CA ASN A 108 3.05 8.59 -3.08
C ASN A 108 3.06 9.82 -2.15
N PHE A 109 1.91 10.25 -1.64
CA PHE A 109 1.83 11.30 -0.62
C PHE A 109 2.44 10.84 0.71
N MET A 110 2.00 9.69 1.24
CA MET A 110 2.41 9.20 2.56
C MET A 110 3.90 8.86 2.62
N ASN A 111 4.48 8.25 1.59
CA ASN A 111 5.92 7.97 1.55
C ASN A 111 6.73 9.25 1.72
N ARG A 112 6.33 10.35 1.05
CA ARG A 112 7.01 11.65 1.15
C ARG A 112 6.86 12.27 2.54
N VAL A 113 5.69 12.12 3.18
CA VAL A 113 5.49 12.57 4.56
C VAL A 113 6.38 11.78 5.52
N VAL A 114 6.41 10.46 5.40
CA VAL A 114 7.19 9.55 6.25
C VAL A 114 8.69 9.83 6.13
N GLU A 115 9.21 9.89 4.90
CA GLU A 115 10.62 10.21 4.64
C GLU A 115 10.97 11.64 5.05
N GLY A 116 10.08 12.61 4.80
CA GLY A 116 10.29 14.00 5.20
C GLY A 116 10.39 14.21 6.71
N HIS A 117 9.75 13.36 7.51
CA HIS A 117 9.87 13.35 8.97
C HIS A 117 11.01 12.44 9.48
N GLY A 118 11.65 11.65 8.60
CA GLY A 118 12.70 10.70 8.98
C GLY A 118 12.19 9.52 9.83
N LEU A 119 10.94 9.08 9.61
CA LEU A 119 10.35 8.00 10.39
C LEU A 119 10.96 6.64 10.01
N SER A 120 11.43 5.90 11.01
CA SER A 120 11.89 4.51 10.86
C SER A 120 11.37 3.65 12.02
N LEU A 121 11.30 2.34 11.78
CA LEU A 121 10.99 1.35 12.80
C LEU A 121 11.91 0.14 12.64
N GLU A 122 12.24 -0.48 13.76
CA GLU A 122 12.89 -1.79 13.79
C GLU A 122 11.96 -2.90 13.28
N ALA A 123 12.55 -4.01 12.83
CA ALA A 123 11.81 -5.11 12.18
C ALA A 123 10.65 -5.66 13.03
N ASP A 124 10.84 -5.86 14.33
CA ASP A 124 9.80 -6.38 15.22
C ASP A 124 8.64 -5.39 15.40
N ALA A 125 8.94 -4.09 15.42
CA ALA A 125 7.92 -3.05 15.49
C ALA A 125 7.12 -2.97 14.18
N LEU A 126 7.77 -3.14 13.02
CA LEU A 126 7.10 -3.23 11.71
C LEU A 126 6.14 -4.42 11.65
N LYS A 127 6.57 -5.60 12.09
CA LYS A 127 5.75 -6.82 12.15
C LYS A 127 4.53 -6.63 13.06
N THR A 128 4.75 -6.08 14.25
CA THR A 128 3.68 -5.78 15.21
C THR A 128 2.69 -4.79 14.62
N ARG A 129 3.19 -3.69 14.04
CA ARG A 129 2.34 -2.67 13.43
C ARG A 129 1.55 -3.21 12.25
N GLY A 130 2.17 -4.05 11.41
CA GLY A 130 1.52 -4.66 10.27
C GLY A 130 0.31 -5.51 10.65
N ARG A 131 0.44 -6.34 11.71
CA ARG A 131 -0.67 -7.14 12.26
C ARG A 131 -1.79 -6.28 12.83
N ILE A 132 -1.46 -5.27 13.63
CA ILE A 132 -2.46 -4.33 14.18
C ILE A 132 -3.26 -3.69 13.05
N ILE A 133 -2.59 -3.25 11.98
CA ILE A 133 -3.27 -2.66 10.83
C ILE A 133 -4.17 -3.67 10.12
N ALA A 134 -3.76 -4.94 10.03
CA ALA A 134 -4.59 -5.98 9.42
C ALA A 134 -5.87 -6.22 10.22
N GLU A 135 -5.76 -6.30 11.55
CA GLU A 135 -6.87 -6.58 12.46
C GLU A 135 -7.80 -5.38 12.69
N GLN A 136 -7.24 -4.18 12.84
CA GLN A 136 -7.95 -3.00 13.35
C GLN A 136 -8.08 -1.89 12.30
N GLY A 137 -7.46 -2.04 11.13
CA GLY A 137 -7.39 -1.00 10.11
C GLY A 137 -6.38 0.10 10.47
N TYR A 138 -6.57 1.29 9.89
CA TYR A 138 -5.66 2.41 10.05
C TYR A 138 -6.03 3.35 11.20
N ASP A 139 -7.11 3.05 11.90
CA ASP A 139 -7.54 3.81 13.07
C ASP A 139 -6.58 3.54 14.22
N ARG A 140 -6.23 4.60 14.96
CA ARG A 140 -5.36 4.48 16.12
C ARG A 140 -6.23 4.10 17.32
N PRO A 141 -5.92 3.02 18.05
CA PRO A 141 -6.59 2.70 19.30
C PRO A 141 -6.53 3.90 20.25
N GLY A 142 -7.69 4.29 20.79
CA GLY A 142 -7.84 5.40 21.74
C GLY A 142 -7.81 6.82 21.16
N ARG A 143 -7.76 7.01 19.83
CA ARG A 143 -7.85 8.37 19.24
C ARG A 143 -9.23 9.01 19.40
N ASN A 144 -10.27 8.19 19.61
CA ASN A 144 -11.63 8.62 19.92
C ASN A 144 -11.97 8.50 21.42
N ASP A 145 -10.99 8.15 22.27
CA ASP A 145 -11.20 8.25 23.71
C ASP A 145 -11.36 9.74 24.05
N PRO A 146 -12.28 10.10 24.95
CA PRO A 146 -12.42 11.48 25.38
C PRO A 146 -11.08 11.98 25.90
N VAL A 147 -10.62 13.12 25.36
CA VAL A 147 -9.46 13.83 25.90
C VAL A 147 -9.76 14.10 27.37
N PRO A 148 -8.90 13.68 28.33
CA PRO A 148 -9.12 14.01 29.74
C PRO A 148 -9.25 15.53 29.86
N GLU A 149 -10.36 16.02 30.43
CA GLU A 149 -10.47 17.43 30.78
C GLU A 149 -9.33 17.76 31.74
N ASN A 150 -8.41 18.61 31.30
CA ASN A 150 -7.32 19.08 32.14
C ASN A 150 -7.89 20.08 33.16
N THR A 151 -8.33 19.59 34.31
CA THR A 151 -8.89 20.43 35.38
C THR A 151 -7.83 21.09 36.27
N ASP A 152 -6.54 20.89 36.01
CA ASP A 152 -5.46 21.37 36.88
C ASP A 152 -4.60 22.45 36.21
N ILE A 153 -5.22 23.58 35.86
CA ILE A 153 -4.54 24.88 35.85
C ILE A 153 -5.34 25.82 36.75
N ASN A 154 -4.96 25.86 38.02
CA ASN A 154 -5.10 26.99 38.93
C ASN A 154 -3.93 26.98 39.93
#